data_AF-A0A2G6F777-F1
#
_entry.id   AF-A0A2G6F777-F1
#
_cell.length_a   1.000
_cell.length_b   1.000
_cell.length_c   1.000
_cell.angle_alpha   90.00
_cell.angle_beta   90.00
_cell.angle_gamma   90.00
#
_symmetry.space_group_name_H-M   'P 1'
#
loop_
_entity.id
_entity.type
_entity.pdbx_description
1 polymer ?
#
loop_
_entity_poly.entity_id
_entity_poly.type
_entity_poly.pdbx_seq_one_letter_code
_entity_poly.pdbx_strand_id
1 'polypeptide(L)' 'MVFNPTSEKIEEVITVPLYYTGITDEVEIFERGAKKGKKYGLNRNYEVQLKVKIPANGYNWFVIR' A
#
# COMPACT_ATOMS: atom_id res chain seq x y z
N MET A 1 5.75 -5.08 0.84
CA MET A 1 6.45 -5.04 -0.47
C MET A 1 5.56 -5.73 -1.48
N VAL A 2 5.49 -5.22 -2.71
CA VAL A 2 4.66 -5.79 -3.78
C VAL A 2 5.55 -5.97 -5.01
N PHE A 3 5.51 -7.15 -5.62
CA PHE A 3 6.29 -7.51 -6.80
C PHE A 3 5.35 -7.81 -7.97
N ASN A 4 5.69 -7.32 -9.15
CA ASN A 4 5.02 -7.63 -10.39
C ASN A 4 5.87 -8.62 -11.19
N PRO A 5 5.49 -9.92 -11.24
CA PRO A 5 6.21 -10.93 -12.01
C PRO A 5 5.86 -10.91 -13.52
N THR A 6 4.92 -10.06 -13.95
CA THR A 6 4.46 -10.05 -15.33
C THR A 6 5.35 -9.18 -16.21
N SER A 7 5.29 -9.42 -17.52
CA SER A 7 5.99 -8.64 -18.55
C SER A 7 5.29 -7.31 -18.87
N GLU A 8 4.20 -6.98 -18.19
CA GLU A 8 3.42 -5.75 -18.38
C GLU A 8 3.38 -4.92 -17.10
N LYS A 9 3.03 -3.63 -17.22
CA LYS A 9 2.82 -2.78 -16.04
C LYS A 9 1.51 -3.16 -15.35
N ILE A 10 1.52 -3.21 -14.02
CA ILE A 10 0.31 -3.44 -13.21
C ILE A 10 -0.09 -2.12 -12.54
N GLU A 11 -1.37 -1.75 -12.68
CA GLU A 11 -2.02 -0.72 -11.88
C GLU A 11 -3.27 -1.30 -11.23
N GLU A 12 -3.18 -1.64 -9.95
CA GLU A 12 -4.24 -2.31 -9.22
C GLU A 12 -4.50 -1.65 -7.87
N VAL A 13 -5.70 -1.87 -7.33
CA VAL A 13 -6.03 -1.51 -5.96
C VAL A 13 -6.00 -2.78 -5.12
N ILE A 14 -5.05 -2.85 -4.20
CA ILE A 14 -4.92 -3.97 -3.27
C ILE A 14 -5.50 -3.60 -1.92
N THR A 15 -6.07 -4.58 -1.23
CA THR A 15 -6.56 -4.41 0.14
C THR A 15 -5.49 -4.92 1.09
N VAL A 16 -5.04 -4.06 2.00
CA VAL A 16 -4.02 -4.39 3.00
C VAL A 16 -4.68 -4.42 4.38
N PRO A 17 -4.78 -5.60 5.03
CA PRO A 17 -5.29 -5.69 6.39
C PRO A 17 -4.24 -5.18 7.38
N LEU A 18 -4.67 -4.34 8.32
CA LEU A 18 -3.85 -3.73 9.37
C LEU A 18 -4.39 -4.04 10.78
N TYR A 19 -5.33 -4.96 10.93
CA TYR A 19 -5.93 -5.33 12.24
C TYR A 19 -4.90 -5.70 13.31
N TYR A 20 -3.72 -6.18 12.92
CA TYR A 20 -2.65 -6.60 13.83
C TYR A 20 -1.74 -5.45 14.30
N THR A 21 -1.89 -4.24 13.74
CA THR A 21 -1.02 -3.10 14.09
C THR A 21 -1.54 -2.28 15.26
N GLY A 22 -2.79 -2.51 15.69
CA GLY A 22 -3.47 -1.70 16.71
C GLY A 22 -3.94 -0.33 16.21
N ILE A 23 -3.77 -0.04 14.91
CA ILE A 23 -4.26 1.20 14.28
C ILE A 23 -5.73 1.02 13.93
N THR A 24 -6.58 1.97 14.36
CA THR A 24 -8.04 1.84 14.23
C THR A 24 -8.65 2.83 13.24
N ASP A 25 -8.12 4.06 13.15
CA ASP A 25 -8.82 5.16 12.48
C ASP A 25 -8.11 5.62 11.21
N GLU A 26 -6.86 6.06 11.32
CA GLU A 26 -6.06 6.59 10.22
C GLU A 26 -4.63 6.06 10.30
N VAL A 27 -4.03 5.83 9.13
CA VAL A 27 -2.64 5.43 8.99
C VAL A 27 -1.94 6.29 7.94
N GLU A 28 -0.65 6.55 8.14
CA GLU A 28 0.16 7.24 7.15
C GLU A 28 1.01 6.24 6.36
N ILE A 29 0.84 6.20 5.04
CA ILE A 29 1.54 5.27 4.16
C ILE A 29 2.49 6.04 3.25
N PHE A 30 3.75 5.62 3.25
CA PHE A 30 4.83 6.18 2.45
C PHE A 30 5.20 5.21 1.34
N GLU A 31 5.12 5.66 0.09
CA GLU A 31 5.67 4.93 -1.04
C GLU A 31 7.20 5.05 -1.07
N ARG A 32 7.89 4.10 -1.71
CA ARG A 32 9.34 4.08 -1.88
C ARG A 32 9.89 5.47 -2.26
N GLY A 33 10.72 6.04 -1.38
CA GLY A 33 11.41 7.32 -1.61
C GLY A 33 10.52 8.56 -1.48
N ALA A 34 9.25 8.41 -1.11
CA ALA A 34 8.35 9.53 -0.87
C ALA A 34 8.75 10.29 0.41
N LYS A 35 8.89 11.61 0.30
CA LYS A 35 9.16 12.50 1.45
C LYS A 35 7.93 12.77 2.31
N LYS A 36 6.74 12.61 1.73
CA LYS A 36 5.45 12.82 2.40
C LYS A 36 4.63 11.55 2.30
N GLY A 37 4.05 11.15 3.42
CA GLY A 37 3.10 10.06 3.45
C GLY A 37 1.74 10.52 2.96
N LYS A 38 0.91 9.55 2.59
CA LYS A 38 -0.50 9.76 2.31
C LYS A 38 -1.29 9.17 3.46
N LYS A 39 -2.26 9.94 3.97
CA LYS A 39 -3.18 9.50 5.00
C LYS A 39 -4.27 8.64 4.38
N TYR A 40 -4.58 7.53 5.06
CA TYR A 40 -5.65 6.62 4.69
C TYR A 40 -6.50 6.33 5.91
N GLY A 41 -7.81 6.46 5.75
CA GLY A 41 -8.77 5.96 6.74
C GLY A 41 -8.89 4.44 6.62
N LEU A 42 -8.99 3.77 7.77
CA LEU A 42 -9.23 2.33 7.81
C LEU A 42 -10.74 2.05 7.73
N ASN A 43 -11.10 0.94 7.08
CA ASN A 43 -12.48 0.44 7.13
C ASN A 43 -12.74 -0.28 8.47
N ARG A 44 -13.98 -0.74 8.70
CA ARG A 44 -14.35 -1.46 9.94
C ARG A 44 -13.66 -2.81 10.12
N ASN A 45 -13.03 -3.34 9.07
CA ASN A 45 -12.20 -4.55 9.13
C ASN A 45 -10.72 -4.21 9.40
N TYR A 46 -10.41 -2.94 9.65
CA TYR A 46 -9.04 -2.42 9.79
C TYR A 46 -8.20 -2.61 8.53
N GLU A 47 -8.78 -2.42 7.36
CA GLU A 47 -8.11 -2.55 6.06
C GLU A 47 -8.01 -1.20 5.35
N VAL A 48 -6.98 -1.08 4.50
CA VAL A 48 -6.77 0.06 3.62
C VAL A 48 -6.74 -0.38 2.16
N GLN A 49 -7.36 0.42 1.29
CA GLN A 49 -7.26 0.26 -0.16
C GLN A 49 -6.08 1.07 -0.70
N LEU A 50 -5.07 0.36 -1.22
CA LEU A 50 -3.84 0.96 -1.71
C LEU A 50 -3.78 0.80 -3.24
N LYS A 51 -3.76 1.92 -3.97
CA LYS A 51 -3.49 1.91 -5.41
C LYS A 51 -1.99 1.75 -5.64
N VAL A 52 -1.58 0.62 -6.21
CA VAL A 52 -0.21 0.32 -6.57
C VAL A 52 0.02 0.49 -8.06
N LYS A 53 1.19 1.00 -8.41
CA LYS A 53 1.68 1.05 -9.80
C LYS A 53 3.06 0.42 -9.83
N ILE A 54 3.22 -0.67 -10.58
CA ILE A 54 4.45 -1.44 -10.60
C ILE A 54 4.82 -1.75 -12.05
N PRO A 55 6.02 -1.37 -12.53
CA PRO A 55 6.47 -1.71 -13.88
C PRO A 55 6.65 -3.22 -14.03
N ALA A 56 6.74 -3.69 -15.29
CA ALA A 56 7.01 -5.08 -15.63
C ALA A 56 8.29 -5.59 -14.93
N ASN A 57 8.24 -6.81 -14.39
CA ASN A 57 9.34 -7.43 -13.62
C ASN A 57 9.89 -6.53 -12.49
N GLY A 58 9.07 -5.61 -11.99
CA GLY A 58 9.45 -4.60 -11.02
C GLY A 58 8.87 -4.85 -9.64
N TYR A 59 9.37 -4.12 -8.65
CA TYR A 59 8.83 -4.13 -7.29
C TYR A 59 8.70 -2.71 -6.76
N ASN A 60 7.75 -2.54 -5.85
CA ASN A 60 7.59 -1.34 -5.05
C ASN A 60 7.37 -1.72 -3.59
N TRP A 61 7.68 -0.81 -2.67
CA TRP A 61 7.42 -1.04 -1.25
C TRP A 61 6.84 0.18 -0.60
N PHE A 62 6.09 -0.09 0.46
CA PHE A 62 5.36 0.89 1.23
C PHE A 62 5.76 0.74 2.69
N VAL A 63 5.90 1.87 3.38
CA VAL A 63 6.14 1.94 4.82
C VAL A 63 4.87 2.46 5.46
N ILE A 64 4.41 1.77 6.50
CA ILE A 64 3.18 2.07 7.23
C ILE A 64 3.60 2.64 8.58
N ARG A 65 3.06 3.82 8.95
CA ARG A 65 3.35 4.53 10.19
C ARG A 65 2.08 5.03 10.86
#